data_AF-A0A0G4L5K7-F1
#
_entry.id   AF-A0A0G4L5K7-F1
#
_cell.length_a   1.000
_cell.length_b   1.000
_cell.length_c   1.000
_cell.angle_alpha   90.00
_cell.angle_beta   90.00
_cell.angle_gamma   90.00
#
_symmetry.space_group_name_H-M   'P 1'
#
loop_
_entity.id
_entity.type
_entity.pdbx_description
1 polymer ?
#
loop_
_entity_poly.entity_id
_entity_poly.type
_entity_poly.pdbx_seq_one_letter_code
_entity_poly.pdbx_strand_id
1 'polypeptide(L)'
;MTDIFAIHSLIAAELPSVCPNRDDILREIMQDLGSAKSNESEMLAAGSSDIQMFLTPKLHDVDDPDAEVKALFMETKRCVLYIVRVQSGANLLEVLVKPITPEDDHRWKMVLRDDFSSKGSRGAYSDANMIDVTRMTYHELKRTALEN
;
A
#
# COMPACT_ATOMS: atom_id res chain seq x y z
N MET A 1 -6.42 18.92 35.82
CA MET A 1 -5.15 18.29 35.37
C MET A 1 -5.12 16.80 35.67
N THR A 2 -5.66 16.35 36.80
CA THR A 2 -5.85 14.93 37.15
C THR A 2 -6.62 14.13 36.09
N ASP A 3 -7.61 14.75 35.44
CA ASP A 3 -8.44 14.09 34.42
C ASP A 3 -7.65 13.67 33.17
N ILE A 4 -6.61 14.42 32.78
CA ILE A 4 -5.79 14.11 31.60
C ILE A 4 -5.02 12.81 31.81
N PHE A 5 -4.42 12.64 32.99
CA PHE A 5 -3.68 11.41 33.33
C PHE A 5 -4.61 10.22 33.62
N ALA A 6 -5.80 10.49 34.16
CA ALA A 6 -6.83 9.46 34.32
C ALA A 6 -7.31 8.93 32.95
N ILE A 7 -7.57 9.83 31.98
CA ILE A 7 -7.94 9.46 30.61
C ILE A 7 -6.80 8.70 29.93
N HIS A 8 -5.55 9.19 30.02
CA HIS A 8 -4.40 8.49 29.45
C HIS A 8 -4.24 7.08 30.02
N SER A 9 -4.39 6.92 31.33
CA SER A 9 -4.29 5.61 32.00
C SER A 9 -5.42 4.66 31.56
N LEU A 10 -6.64 5.17 31.38
CA LEU A 10 -7.78 4.39 30.90
C LEU A 10 -7.56 3.92 29.46
N ILE A 11 -7.14 4.83 28.57
CA ILE A 11 -6.87 4.49 27.16
C ILE A 11 -5.72 3.49 27.06
N ALA A 12 -4.66 3.65 27.87
CA ALA A 12 -3.54 2.70 27.88
C ALA A 12 -3.97 1.29 28.34
N ALA A 13 -4.86 1.18 29.32
CA ALA A 13 -5.39 -0.09 29.81
C ALA A 13 -6.29 -0.78 28.77
N GLU A 14 -7.12 0.00 28.08
CA GLU A 14 -8.09 -0.49 27.11
C GLU A 14 -7.58 -0.43 25.66
N LEU A 15 -6.30 -0.13 25.44
CA LEU A 15 -5.73 -0.02 24.10
C LEU A 15 -5.93 -1.30 23.24
N PRO A 16 -5.85 -2.54 23.79
CA PRO A 16 -6.16 -3.75 23.03
C PRO A 16 -7.62 -3.88 22.60
N SER A 17 -8.56 -3.32 23.35
CA SER A 17 -9.99 -3.38 23.07
C SER A 17 -10.44 -2.27 22.12
N VAL A 18 -9.87 -1.07 22.26
CA VAL A 18 -10.15 0.09 21.39
C VAL A 18 -9.48 -0.04 20.02
N CYS A 19 -8.24 -0.55 19.97
CA CYS A 19 -7.45 -0.66 18.74
C CYS A 19 -6.94 -2.10 18.52
N PRO A 20 -7.75 -3.03 18.00
CA PRO A 20 -7.35 -4.44 17.87
C PRO A 20 -6.20 -4.65 16.87
N ASN A 21 -6.07 -3.78 15.86
CA ASN A 21 -4.99 -3.83 14.87
C ASN A 21 -3.69 -3.28 15.47
N ARG A 22 -2.56 -3.89 15.11
CA ARG A 22 -1.23 -3.46 15.59
C ARG A 22 -0.73 -2.20 14.90
N ASP A 23 -1.13 -1.97 13.65
CA ASP A 23 -0.74 -0.82 12.83
C ASP A 23 -1.76 0.34 12.98
N ASP A 24 -2.23 0.56 14.21
CA ASP A 24 -3.20 1.60 14.52
C ASP A 24 -2.48 2.87 15.02
N ILE A 25 -2.88 4.01 14.48
CA ILE A 25 -2.32 5.34 14.81
C ILE A 25 -2.39 5.63 16.30
N LEU A 26 -3.46 5.23 16.99
CA LEU A 26 -3.59 5.47 18.42
C LEU A 26 -2.50 4.72 19.22
N ARG A 27 -2.05 3.56 18.72
CA ARG A 27 -0.93 2.82 19.34
C ARG A 27 0.39 3.54 19.16
N GLU A 28 0.64 4.10 17.98
CA GLU A 28 1.82 4.95 17.74
C GLU A 28 1.80 6.18 18.65
N ILE A 29 0.67 6.88 18.73
CA ILE A 29 0.48 8.03 19.62
C ILE A 29 0.73 7.66 21.08
N MET A 30 0.20 6.52 21.55
CA MET A 30 0.40 6.07 22.93
C MET A 30 1.83 5.63 23.22
N GLN A 31 2.52 5.08 22.23
CA GLN A 31 3.95 4.77 22.33
C GLN A 31 4.79 6.04 22.41
N ASP A 32 4.50 7.03 21.57
CA ASP A 32 5.19 8.34 21.56
C ASP A 32 4.95 9.13 22.86
N LEU A 33 3.73 9.06 23.41
CA LEU A 33 3.37 9.72 24.68
C LEU A 33 4.03 9.08 25.91
N GLY A 34 4.46 7.82 25.83
CA GLY A 34 5.13 7.13 26.94
C GLY A 34 4.25 6.96 28.18
N SER A 35 4.87 6.86 29.37
CA SER A 35 4.11 6.53 30.59
C SER A 35 3.41 7.75 31.21
N ALA A 36 2.13 7.61 31.54
CA ALA A 36 1.34 8.66 32.20
C ALA A 36 1.98 9.17 33.51
N LYS A 37 2.59 8.27 34.30
CA LYS A 37 3.19 8.59 35.60
C LYS A 37 4.45 9.45 35.50
N SER A 38 5.28 9.20 34.49
CA SER A 38 6.49 10.02 34.23
C SER A 38 6.07 11.42 33.83
N ASN A 39 5.10 11.51 32.90
CA ASN A 39 4.63 12.78 32.37
C ASN A 39 3.93 13.63 33.44
N GLU A 40 3.20 13.01 34.38
CA GLU A 40 2.61 13.71 35.54
C GLU A 40 3.67 14.35 36.43
N SER A 41 4.76 13.61 36.69
CA SER A 41 5.87 14.10 37.51
C SER A 41 6.61 15.26 36.84
N GLU A 42 6.85 15.16 35.52
CA GLU A 42 7.49 16.21 34.73
C GLU A 42 6.60 17.46 34.59
N MET A 43 5.30 17.29 34.35
CA MET A 43 4.36 18.41 34.24
C MET A 43 4.16 19.16 35.57
N LEU A 44 4.14 18.44 36.70
CA LEU A 44 4.09 19.07 38.03
C LEU A 44 5.37 19.88 38.31
N ALA A 45 6.52 19.44 37.80
CA ALA A 45 7.79 20.16 37.90
C ALA A 45 7.88 21.37 36.94
N ALA A 46 7.16 21.36 35.83
CA ALA A 46 7.20 22.37 34.76
C ALA A 46 6.27 23.58 34.96
N GLY A 47 5.60 23.71 36.12
CA GLY A 47 4.54 24.71 36.37
C GLY A 47 4.92 26.21 36.26
N SER A 48 6.15 26.54 35.84
CA SER A 48 6.62 27.92 35.66
C SER A 48 7.31 28.19 34.30
N SER A 49 7.41 27.21 33.40
CA SER A 49 8.09 27.38 32.10
C SER A 49 7.10 27.37 30.94
N ASP A 50 7.39 28.15 29.90
CA ASP A 50 6.62 28.16 28.66
C ASP A 50 6.64 26.77 28.01
N ILE A 51 5.46 26.23 27.69
CA ILE A 51 5.31 24.95 27.02
C ILE A 51 5.42 25.17 25.51
N GLN A 52 6.50 24.69 24.90
CA GLN A 52 6.63 24.65 23.44
C GLN A 52 6.01 23.35 22.90
N MET A 53 5.00 23.49 22.03
CA MET A 53 4.38 22.37 21.32
C MET A 53 4.91 22.31 19.88
N PHE A 54 5.54 21.19 19.51
CA PHE A 54 5.95 20.92 18.13
C PHE A 54 4.88 20.06 17.44
N LEU A 55 4.14 20.65 16.50
CA LEU A 55 3.20 19.90 15.67
C LEU A 55 3.99 19.18 14.57
N THR A 56 4.01 17.85 14.63
CA THR A 56 4.55 17.02 13.54
C THR A 56 3.36 16.51 12.72
N PRO A 57 3.23 16.91 11.44
CA PRO A 57 2.13 16.47 10.58
C PRO A 57 2.38 15.02 10.13
N LYS A 58 2.23 14.05 11.04
CA LYS A 58 2.34 12.61 10.73
C LYS A 58 1.09 12.05 10.04
N LEU A 59 -0.03 12.75 10.19
CA LEU A 59 -1.37 12.32 9.75
C LEU A 59 -1.92 13.15 8.59
N HIS A 60 -1.05 13.86 7.87
CA HIS A 60 -1.48 14.53 6.66
C HIS A 60 -1.62 13.48 5.57
N ASP A 61 -2.84 12.97 5.42
CA ASP A 61 -3.24 12.27 4.20
C ASP A 61 -3.35 13.34 3.11
N VAL A 62 -2.21 13.65 2.49
CA VAL A 62 -2.23 14.39 1.24
C VAL A 62 -2.74 13.39 0.23
N ASP A 63 -4.06 13.34 0.06
CA ASP A 63 -4.67 12.72 -1.11
C ASP A 63 -3.98 13.31 -2.34
N ASP A 64 -3.10 12.50 -2.93
CA ASP A 64 -2.39 12.87 -4.14
C ASP A 64 -3.47 13.07 -5.21
N PRO A 65 -3.67 14.30 -5.73
CA PRO A 65 -4.73 14.57 -6.69
C PRO A 65 -4.57 13.73 -7.97
N ASP A 66 -3.35 13.25 -8.23
CA ASP A 66 -3.01 12.38 -9.35
C ASP A 66 -3.00 10.89 -8.97
N ALA A 67 -3.45 10.49 -7.78
CA ALA A 67 -3.38 9.10 -7.30
C ALA A 67 -4.09 8.14 -8.25
N GLU A 68 -5.29 8.49 -8.71
CA GLU A 68 -6.08 7.68 -9.66
C GLU A 68 -5.37 7.57 -11.01
N VAL A 69 -4.83 8.69 -11.52
CA VAL A 69 -4.07 8.72 -12.77
C VAL A 69 -2.81 7.87 -12.66
N LYS A 70 -2.07 7.98 -11.56
CA LYS A 70 -0.87 7.18 -11.28
C LYS A 70 -1.20 5.70 -11.14
N ALA A 71 -2.32 5.35 -10.53
CA ALA A 71 -2.80 3.98 -10.45
C ALA A 71 -3.06 3.40 -11.85
N LEU A 72 -3.75 4.16 -12.71
CA LEU A 72 -4.01 3.77 -14.09
C LEU A 72 -2.70 3.59 -14.89
N PHE A 73 -1.77 4.53 -14.78
CA PHE A 73 -0.45 4.40 -15.42
C PHE A 73 0.34 3.19 -14.94
N MET A 74 0.30 2.90 -13.64
CA MET A 74 0.97 1.73 -13.06
C MET A 74 0.35 0.43 -13.56
N GLU A 75 -0.98 0.38 -13.68
CA GLU A 75 -1.71 -0.75 -14.22
C GLU A 75 -1.36 -0.99 -15.70
N THR A 76 -1.46 0.04 -16.53
CA THR A 76 -1.14 -0.05 -17.97
C THR A 76 0.32 -0.45 -18.19
N LYS A 77 1.26 0.17 -17.45
CA LYS A 77 2.69 -0.19 -17.52
C LYS A 77 2.90 -1.66 -17.19
N ARG A 78 2.17 -2.20 -16.22
CA ARG A 78 2.29 -3.59 -15.81
C ARG A 78 1.70 -4.56 -16.81
N CYS A 79 0.54 -4.24 -17.39
CA CYS A 79 -0.02 -5.00 -18.50
C CYS A 79 1.00 -5.09 -19.65
N VAL A 80 1.63 -3.96 -19.98
CA VAL A 80 2.71 -3.90 -20.97
C VAL A 80 3.90 -4.79 -20.59
N LEU A 81 4.34 -4.79 -19.33
CA LEU A 81 5.45 -5.64 -18.88
C LEU A 81 5.16 -7.15 -19.06
N TYR A 82 3.93 -7.59 -18.80
CA TYR A 82 3.54 -8.97 -19.09
C TYR A 82 3.46 -9.25 -20.59
N ILE A 83 2.91 -8.32 -21.37
CA ILE A 83 2.81 -8.44 -22.83
C ILE A 83 4.21 -8.62 -23.45
N VAL A 84 5.20 -7.81 -23.06
CA VAL A 84 6.56 -7.90 -23.63
C VAL A 84 7.32 -9.17 -23.20
N ARG A 85 6.93 -9.82 -22.09
CA ARG A 85 7.46 -11.14 -21.69
C ARG A 85 6.92 -12.26 -22.57
N VAL A 86 5.70 -12.10 -23.10
CA VAL A 86 5.06 -13.10 -23.95
C VAL A 86 5.44 -12.88 -25.41
N GLN A 87 5.36 -11.63 -25.90
CA GLN A 87 5.65 -11.25 -27.28
C GLN A 87 6.77 -10.22 -27.37
N SER A 88 7.73 -10.49 -28.23
CA SER A 88 8.79 -9.53 -28.58
C SER A 88 8.54 -8.86 -29.93
N GLY A 89 9.04 -7.64 -30.06
CA GLY A 89 8.99 -6.79 -31.25
C GLY A 89 10.07 -5.71 -31.17
N ALA A 90 10.28 -4.96 -32.25
CA ALA A 90 11.32 -3.92 -32.30
C ALA A 90 10.97 -2.69 -31.44
N ASN A 91 9.68 -2.43 -31.22
CA ASN A 91 9.18 -1.37 -30.36
C ASN A 91 7.84 -1.76 -29.71
N LEU A 92 7.42 -0.98 -28.71
CA LEU A 92 6.20 -1.26 -27.94
C LEU A 92 4.94 -1.26 -28.81
N LEU A 93 4.82 -0.31 -29.75
CA LEU A 93 3.64 -0.22 -30.61
C LEU A 93 3.47 -1.51 -31.43
N GLU A 94 4.56 -1.98 -32.04
CA GLU A 94 4.57 -3.24 -32.79
C GLU A 94 4.10 -4.41 -31.93
N VAL A 95 4.61 -4.53 -30.69
CA VAL A 95 4.21 -5.59 -29.76
C VAL A 95 2.71 -5.51 -29.44
N LEU A 96 2.18 -4.31 -29.19
CA LEU A 96 0.78 -4.11 -28.87
C LEU A 96 -0.15 -4.51 -30.02
N VAL A 97 0.16 -4.11 -31.25
CA VAL A 97 -0.68 -4.41 -32.43
C VAL A 97 -0.46 -5.79 -33.03
N LYS A 98 0.58 -6.52 -32.60
CA LYS A 98 0.90 -7.86 -33.10
C LYS A 98 -0.26 -8.84 -32.85
N PRO A 99 -0.70 -9.62 -33.86
CA PRO A 99 -1.75 -10.63 -33.65
C PRO A 99 -1.29 -11.68 -32.64
N ILE A 100 -2.24 -12.22 -31.89
CA ILE A 100 -1.99 -13.26 -30.88
C ILE A 100 -1.92 -14.62 -31.59
N THR A 101 -0.85 -15.37 -31.37
CA THR A 101 -0.73 -16.76 -31.85
C THR A 101 -0.99 -17.76 -30.73
N PRO A 102 -1.34 -19.03 -31.04
CA PRO A 102 -1.51 -20.06 -30.02
C PRO A 102 -0.27 -20.26 -29.15
N GLU A 103 0.94 -20.05 -29.68
CA GLU A 103 2.19 -20.14 -28.93
C GLU A 103 2.31 -19.05 -27.87
N ASP A 104 1.75 -17.86 -28.13
CA ASP A 104 1.73 -16.76 -27.16
C ASP A 104 0.83 -17.11 -25.97
N ASP A 105 -0.32 -17.74 -26.20
CA ASP A 105 -1.19 -18.23 -25.12
C ASP A 105 -0.50 -19.31 -24.27
N HIS A 106 0.31 -20.17 -24.88
CA HIS A 106 1.12 -21.15 -24.14
C HIS A 106 2.19 -20.45 -23.29
N ARG A 107 2.90 -19.47 -23.86
CA ARG A 107 3.89 -18.67 -23.12
C ARG A 107 3.23 -17.90 -21.97
N TRP A 108 2.05 -17.34 -22.18
CA TRP A 108 1.30 -16.65 -21.12
C TRP A 108 0.99 -17.58 -19.94
N LYS A 109 0.50 -18.79 -20.20
CA LYS A 109 0.28 -19.79 -19.15
C LYS A 109 1.56 -20.20 -18.42
N MET A 110 2.70 -20.21 -19.11
CA MET A 110 3.99 -20.45 -18.48
C MET A 110 4.41 -19.30 -17.57
N VAL A 111 4.26 -18.05 -18.03
CA VAL A 111 4.55 -16.84 -17.24
C VAL A 111 3.70 -16.81 -15.96
N LEU A 112 2.40 -17.07 -16.07
CA LEU A 112 1.51 -17.15 -14.91
C LEU A 112 1.93 -18.28 -13.94
N ARG A 113 2.33 -19.43 -14.47
CA ARG A 113 2.79 -20.53 -13.62
C ARG A 113 4.08 -20.18 -12.89
N ASP A 114 5.04 -19.59 -13.59
CA ASP A 114 6.34 -19.23 -13.02
C ASP A 114 6.17 -18.19 -11.90
N ASP A 115 5.43 -17.11 -12.18
CA ASP A 115 5.25 -15.99 -11.25
C ASP A 115 4.39 -16.35 -10.02
N PHE A 116 3.45 -17.29 -10.15
CA PHE A 116 2.45 -17.58 -9.11
C PHE A 116 2.48 -19.03 -8.55
N SER A 117 3.45 -19.88 -8.93
CA SER A 117 3.54 -21.26 -8.42
C SER A 117 3.98 -21.39 -6.96
N SER A 118 4.68 -20.39 -6.40
CA SER A 118 5.14 -20.41 -5.01
C SER A 118 4.07 -19.83 -4.07
N LYS A 119 3.72 -20.57 -3.01
CA LYS A 119 2.78 -20.12 -1.97
C LYS A 119 3.36 -18.90 -1.27
N GLY A 120 2.81 -17.72 -1.56
CA GLY A 120 3.28 -16.43 -1.03
C GLY A 120 4.06 -15.58 -2.04
N SER A 121 4.28 -16.09 -3.26
CA SER A 121 4.75 -15.28 -4.38
C SER A 121 3.63 -14.36 -4.83
N ARG A 122 3.71 -13.11 -4.37
CA ARG A 122 3.20 -11.98 -5.14
C ARG A 122 3.93 -12.04 -6.48
N GLY A 123 3.21 -12.24 -7.60
CA GLY A 123 3.81 -12.27 -8.93
C GLY A 123 4.75 -11.06 -9.11
N ALA A 124 5.69 -11.12 -10.05
CA ALA A 124 6.79 -10.15 -10.15
C ALA A 124 6.34 -8.67 -10.16
N TYR A 125 5.06 -8.45 -10.44
CA TYR A 125 4.42 -7.16 -10.40
C TYR A 125 3.13 -7.08 -9.56
N SER A 126 2.76 -8.00 -8.66
CA SER A 126 1.48 -7.90 -7.94
C SER A 126 1.57 -7.02 -6.68
N ASP A 127 1.07 -5.79 -6.78
CA ASP A 127 0.86 -4.90 -5.64
C ASP A 127 -0.59 -4.98 -5.10
N ALA A 128 -0.84 -4.50 -3.88
CA ALA A 128 -2.10 -4.70 -3.14
C ALA A 128 -3.37 -4.15 -3.82
N ASN A 129 -3.22 -3.27 -4.80
CA ASN A 129 -4.32 -2.51 -5.42
C ASN A 129 -4.66 -2.92 -6.87
N MET A 130 -4.32 -4.14 -7.31
CA MET A 130 -4.45 -4.49 -8.73
C MET A 130 -5.46 -5.59 -9.08
N ILE A 131 -6.05 -5.43 -10.27
CA ILE A 131 -6.68 -6.47 -11.10
C ILE A 131 -5.87 -7.76 -11.11
N ASP A 132 -6.58 -8.85 -10.88
CA ASP A 132 -6.03 -10.20 -10.84
C ASP A 132 -5.76 -10.73 -12.26
N VAL A 133 -4.55 -10.45 -12.75
CA VAL A 133 -4.05 -10.94 -14.06
C VAL A 133 -4.08 -12.47 -14.17
N THR A 134 -4.12 -13.21 -13.06
CA THR A 134 -4.18 -14.68 -13.11
C THR A 134 -5.50 -15.20 -13.67
N ARG A 135 -6.54 -14.35 -13.67
CA ARG A 135 -7.88 -14.65 -14.18
C ARG A 135 -8.08 -14.20 -15.63
N MET A 136 -7.09 -13.54 -16.23
CA MET A 136 -7.18 -12.97 -17.57
C MET A 136 -6.54 -13.86 -18.63
N THR A 137 -7.18 -13.95 -19.78
CA THR A 137 -6.55 -14.45 -21.01
C THR A 137 -5.53 -13.46 -21.55
N TYR A 138 -4.61 -13.92 -22.39
CA TYR A 138 -3.63 -13.01 -23.02
C TYR A 138 -4.30 -11.95 -23.91
N HIS A 139 -5.43 -12.31 -24.52
CA HIS A 139 -6.26 -11.38 -25.27
C HIS A 139 -6.87 -10.29 -24.38
N GLU A 140 -7.44 -10.65 -23.24
CA GLU A 140 -7.97 -9.68 -22.28
C GLU A 140 -6.86 -8.77 -21.73
N LEU A 141 -5.69 -9.33 -21.43
CA LEU A 141 -4.53 -8.55 -21.00
C LEU A 141 -4.14 -7.48 -22.05
N LYS A 142 -4.08 -7.86 -23.33
CA LYS A 142 -3.83 -6.92 -24.43
C LYS A 142 -4.91 -5.87 -24.58
N ARG A 143 -6.18 -6.25 -24.44
CA ARG A 143 -7.31 -5.33 -24.51
C ARG A 143 -7.23 -4.30 -23.39
N THR A 144 -7.06 -4.74 -22.14
CA THR A 144 -6.94 -3.84 -20.98
C THR A 144 -5.77 -2.87 -21.13
N ALA A 145 -4.62 -3.32 -21.64
CA ALA A 145 -3.48 -2.44 -21.90
C ALA A 145 -3.73 -1.33 -22.94
N LEU A 146 -4.72 -1.52 -23.83
CA LEU A 146 -5.05 -0.57 -24.91
C LEU A 146 -6.26 0.31 -24.58
N GLU A 147 -7.14 -0.14 -23.67
CA GLU A 147 -8.38 0.57 -23.30
C GLU A 147 -8.22 1.47 -22.06
N ASN A 148 -7.23 1.18 -21.19
CA ASN A 148 -6.83 2.04 -20.07
C ASN A 148 -6.11 3.31 -20.56
#